data_AF-A0A1F2RYE1-F1
#
_entry.id   AF-A0A1F2RYE1-F1
#
_cell.length_a   1.000
_cell.length_b   1.000
_cell.length_c   1.000
_cell.angle_alpha   90.00
_cell.angle_beta   90.00
_cell.angle_gamma   90.00
#
_symmetry.space_group_name_H-M   'P 1'
#
loop_
_entity.id
_entity.type
_entity.pdbx_description
1 polymer ?
#
loop_
_entity_poly.entity_id
_entity_poly.type
_entity_poly.pdbx_seq_one_letter_code
_entity_poly.pdbx_strand_id
1 'polypeptide(L)'
;MSPTPFEIGIALVMVAVIVALLVWFVRDQGANSERRMMRMLMRAGVDPDIAARGDKEAIIEDIRSRCGKCRAEDLCERWLAGKVEGENAFCPNAQIFSALTNNRGRSGASQS
;
A
#
# COMPACT_ATOMS: atom_id res chain seq x y z
N MET A 1 -0.27 -45.46 -18.94
CA MET A 1 0.53 -44.58 -19.81
C MET A 1 1.55 -43.86 -18.95
N SER A 2 2.84 -44.00 -19.23
CA SER A 2 3.86 -43.10 -18.68
C SER A 2 3.78 -41.76 -19.42
N PRO A 3 3.87 -40.63 -18.72
CA PRO A 3 3.84 -39.32 -19.35
C PRO A 3 5.01 -39.17 -20.32
N THR A 4 4.75 -38.58 -21.48
CA THR A 4 5.79 -38.34 -22.48
C THR A 4 6.68 -37.16 -22.05
N PRO A 5 7.96 -37.12 -22.45
CA PRO A 5 8.84 -35.99 -22.12
C PRO A 5 8.28 -34.63 -22.60
N PHE A 6 7.45 -34.64 -23.64
CA PHE A 6 6.76 -33.45 -24.15
C PHE A 6 5.68 -32.93 -23.19
N GLU A 7 4.86 -33.81 -22.62
CA GLU A 7 3.86 -33.44 -21.59
C GLU A 7 4.53 -32.88 -20.34
N ILE A 8 5.66 -33.46 -19.94
CA ILE A 8 6.47 -32.96 -18.82
C ILE A 8 7.01 -31.56 -19.15
N GLY A 9 7.50 -31.35 -20.37
CA GLY A 9 7.96 -30.03 -20.83
C GLY A 9 6.87 -28.96 -20.80
N ILE A 10 5.68 -29.28 -21.31
CA ILE A 10 4.53 -28.36 -21.27
C ILE A 10 4.14 -28.02 -19.83
N ALA A 11 4.07 -29.01 -18.94
CA ALA A 11 3.71 -28.78 -17.55
C ALA A 11 4.70 -27.83 -16.86
N LEU A 12 6.00 -27.99 -17.10
CA LEU A 12 7.04 -27.11 -16.55
C LEU A 12 6.90 -25.67 -17.07
N VAL A 13 6.65 -25.49 -18.37
CA VAL A 13 6.43 -24.16 -18.95
C VAL A 13 5.17 -23.50 -18.36
N MET A 14 4.07 -24.25 -18.23
CA MET A 14 2.84 -23.75 -17.62
C MET A 14 3.06 -23.29 -16.18
N VAL A 15 3.76 -24.09 -15.37
CA VAL A 15 4.11 -23.72 -13.99
C VAL A 15 4.97 -22.47 -13.96
N ALA A 16 5.99 -22.37 -14.82
CA ALA A 16 6.85 -21.19 -14.89
C ALA A 16 6.07 -19.93 -15.27
N VAL A 17 5.16 -20.02 -16.25
CA VAL A 17 4.29 -18.90 -16.65
C VAL A 17 3.35 -18.49 -15.52
N ILE A 18 2.72 -19.46 -14.84
CA ILE A 18 1.84 -19.17 -13.69
C ILE A 18 2.61 -18.46 -12.58
N VAL A 19 3.80 -18.94 -12.23
CA VAL A 19 4.65 -18.30 -11.21
C VAL A 19 5.04 -16.89 -11.64
N ALA A 20 5.44 -16.69 -12.90
CA ALA A 20 5.79 -15.37 -13.43
C ALA A 20 4.59 -14.40 -13.36
N LEU A 21 3.40 -14.86 -13.74
CA LEU A 21 2.17 -14.05 -13.65
C LEU A 21 1.81 -13.71 -12.20
N LEU A 22 1.92 -14.66 -11.27
CA LEU A 22 1.66 -14.41 -9.86
C LEU A 22 2.65 -13.39 -9.28
N VAL A 23 3.94 -13.53 -9.57
CA VAL A 23 4.96 -12.56 -9.14
C VAL A 23 4.69 -11.18 -9.72
N TRP A 24 4.37 -11.10 -11.02
CA TRP A 24 4.03 -9.84 -11.67
C TRP A 24 2.80 -9.19 -11.03
N PHE A 25 1.74 -9.97 -10.82
CA PHE A 25 0.50 -9.49 -10.21
C PHE A 25 0.68 -9.00 -8.78
N VAL A 26 1.46 -9.70 -7.96
CA VAL A 26 1.79 -9.27 -6.59
C VAL A 26 2.63 -7.98 -6.60
N ARG A 27 3.59 -7.86 -7.52
CA ARG A 27 4.43 -6.65 -7.65
C ARG A 27 3.64 -5.44 -8.14
N ASP A 28 2.78 -5.62 -9.15
CA ASP A 28 1.94 -4.55 -9.69
C ASP A 28 0.95 -4.03 -8.65
N GLN A 29 0.29 -4.95 -7.93
CA GLN A 29 -0.59 -4.57 -6.82
C GLN A 29 0.15 -3.84 -5.70
N GLY A 30 1.37 -4.27 -5.36
CA GLY A 30 2.21 -3.59 -4.37
C GLY A 30 2.51 -2.14 -4.77
N ALA A 31 2.95 -1.91 -6.02
CA ALA A 31 3.27 -0.58 -6.52
C ALA A 31 2.04 0.34 -6.61
N ASN A 32 0.88 -0.19 -7.04
CA ASN A 32 -0.36 0.58 -7.11
C ASN A 32 -0.90 0.91 -5.72
N SER A 33 -0.82 -0.03 -4.77
CA SER A 33 -1.18 0.20 -3.37
C SER A 33 -0.29 1.28 -2.74
N GLU A 34 1.01 1.25 -3.00
CA GLU A 34 1.97 2.23 -2.48
C GLU A 34 1.68 3.64 -2.99
N ARG A 35 1.49 3.80 -4.31
CA ARG A 35 1.15 5.10 -4.90
C ARG A 35 -0.16 5.66 -4.34
N ARG A 36 -1.16 4.81 -4.12
CA ARG A 36 -2.43 5.23 -3.52
C ARG A 36 -2.26 5.63 -2.05
N MET A 37 -1.52 4.83 -1.28
CA MET A 37 -1.18 5.13 0.11
C MET A 37 -0.48 6.48 0.24
N MET A 38 0.52 6.77 -0.60
CA MET A 38 1.23 8.06 -0.59
C MET A 38 0.26 9.23 -0.85
N ARG A 39 -0.64 9.11 -1.84
CA ARG A 39 -1.68 10.12 -2.08
C ARG A 39 -2.61 10.30 -0.88
N MET A 40 -2.95 9.22 -0.17
CA MET A 40 -3.80 9.31 1.02
C MET A 40 -3.10 9.98 2.20
N LEU A 41 -1.81 9.66 2.43
CA LEU A 41 -0.98 10.32 3.44
C LEU A 41 -0.87 11.82 3.18
N MET A 42 -0.57 12.21 1.93
CA MET A 42 -0.49 13.62 1.54
C MET A 42 -1.82 14.35 1.74
N ARG A 43 -2.95 13.74 1.34
CA ARG A 43 -4.29 14.30 1.56
C ARG A 43 -4.63 14.42 3.05
N ALA A 44 -4.11 13.53 3.89
CA ALA A 44 -4.22 13.61 5.34
C ALA A 44 -3.25 14.64 5.97
N GLY A 45 -2.35 15.26 5.20
CA GLY A 45 -1.38 16.26 5.69
C GLY A 45 -0.06 15.67 6.19
N VAL A 46 0.19 14.37 5.97
CA VAL A 46 1.46 13.71 6.26
C VAL A 46 2.32 13.74 5.00
N ASP A 47 3.50 14.34 5.10
CA ASP A 47 4.50 14.27 4.04
C ASP A 47 5.18 12.88 4.07
N PRO A 48 5.02 12.04 3.03
CA PRO A 48 5.56 10.69 3.01
C PRO A 48 7.09 10.66 3.03
N ASP A 49 7.77 11.66 2.47
CA ASP A 49 9.23 11.70 2.43
C ASP A 49 9.83 12.01 3.81
N ILE A 50 9.08 12.75 4.63
CA ILE A 50 9.45 13.05 6.03
C ILE A 50 9.13 11.84 6.92
N ALA A 51 8.06 11.10 6.64
CA ALA A 51 7.72 9.90 7.39
C ALA A 51 8.64 8.70 7.06
N ALA A 52 9.24 8.68 5.87
CA ALA A 52 10.21 7.66 5.45
C ALA A 52 11.63 7.90 6.00
N ARG A 53 11.96 9.10 6.51
CA ARG A 53 13.27 9.42 7.09
C ARG A 53 13.21 9.37 8.63
N GLY A 54 13.94 8.43 9.25
CA GLY A 54 14.09 8.31 10.71
C GLY A 54 13.29 7.15 11.34
N ASP A 55 12.98 7.24 12.64
CA ASP A 55 12.33 6.19 13.46
C ASP A 55 10.90 5.78 13.02
N LYS A 56 10.40 6.35 11.92
CA LYS A 56 9.03 6.13 11.42
C LYS A 56 8.97 5.16 10.24
N GLU A 57 10.11 4.68 9.75
CA GLU A 57 10.18 3.72 8.65
C GLU A 57 9.38 2.44 8.93
N ALA A 58 9.50 1.89 10.15
CA ALA A 58 8.73 0.72 10.57
C ALA A 58 7.20 0.97 10.59
N ILE A 59 6.78 2.21 10.90
CA ILE A 59 5.37 2.61 10.90
C ILE A 59 4.86 2.70 9.46
N ILE A 60 5.66 3.24 8.55
CA ILE A 60 5.31 3.32 7.13
C ILE A 60 5.22 1.93 6.50
N GLU A 61 6.10 1.01 6.86
CA GLU A 61 6.01 -0.38 6.39
C GLU A 61 4.76 -1.10 6.91
N ASP A 62 4.38 -0.88 8.17
CA ASP A 62 3.11 -1.39 8.72
C ASP A 62 1.89 -0.82 7.99
N ILE A 63 1.87 0.49 7.72
CA ILE A 63 0.82 1.13 6.91
C ILE A 63 0.76 0.49 5.52
N ARG A 64 1.91 0.27 4.85
CA ARG A 64 2.00 -0.33 3.52
C ARG A 64 1.41 -1.74 3.51
N SER A 65 1.80 -2.56 4.48
CA SER A 65 1.30 -3.93 4.67
C SER A 65 -0.22 -3.97 4.86
N ARG A 66 -0.77 -3.07 5.71
CA ARG A 66 -2.22 -2.98 5.93
C ARG A 66 -2.96 -2.46 4.70
N CYS A 67 -2.39 -1.49 3.99
CA CYS A 67 -2.98 -0.92 2.79
C CYS A 67 -3.12 -1.97 1.68
N GLY A 68 -2.07 -2.77 1.44
CA GLY A 68 -2.08 -3.85 0.45
C GLY A 68 -3.08 -4.97 0.78
N LYS A 69 -3.46 -5.15 2.05
CA LYS A 69 -4.44 -6.16 2.49
C LYS A 69 -5.89 -5.67 2.48
N CYS A 70 -6.13 -4.36 2.53
CA CYS A 70 -7.45 -3.78 2.75
C CYS A 70 -8.41 -4.00 1.57
N ARG A 71 -7.91 -4.14 0.34
CA ARG A 71 -8.68 -4.35 -0.93
C ARG A 71 -9.84 -3.36 -1.16
N ALA A 72 -9.89 -2.23 -0.45
CA ALA A 72 -10.92 -1.19 -0.57
C ALA A 72 -10.50 -0.09 -1.56
N GLU A 73 -9.88 -0.48 -2.68
CA GLU A 73 -9.30 0.42 -3.69
C GLU A 73 -10.28 1.49 -4.17
N ASP A 74 -11.52 1.09 -4.46
CA ASP A 74 -12.56 1.98 -4.98
C ASP A 74 -12.95 3.09 -3.98
N LEU A 75 -13.02 2.74 -2.69
CA LEU A 75 -13.33 3.71 -1.63
C LEU A 75 -12.18 4.69 -1.44
N CYS A 76 -10.94 4.20 -1.52
CA CYS A 76 -9.75 5.04 -1.50
C CYS A 76 -9.74 6.05 -2.65
N GLU A 77 -9.99 5.61 -3.90
CA GLU A 77 -10.03 6.53 -5.05
C GLU A 77 -11.20 7.52 -4.96
N ARG A 78 -12.38 7.09 -4.51
CA ARG A 78 -13.53 7.99 -4.31
C ARG A 78 -13.23 9.07 -3.26
N TRP A 79 -12.59 8.70 -2.16
CA TRP A 79 -12.16 9.65 -1.14
C TRP A 79 -11.06 10.59 -1.65
N LEU A 80 -10.06 10.06 -2.37
CA LEU A 80 -9.01 10.87 -3.01
C LEU A 80 -9.56 11.86 -4.04
N ALA A 81 -10.61 11.47 -4.78
CA ALA A 81 -11.31 12.34 -5.72
C ALA A 81 -12.20 13.40 -5.05
N GLY A 82 -12.30 13.42 -3.72
CA GLY A 82 -13.18 14.33 -2.99
C GLY A 82 -14.67 14.04 -3.17
N LYS A 83 -15.04 12.85 -3.67
CA LYS A 83 -16.44 12.43 -3.86
C LYS A 83 -17.09 11.89 -2.59
N VAL A 84 -16.34 11.84 -1.49
CA VAL A 84 -16.79 11.42 -0.16
C VAL A 84 -16.27 12.44 0.84
N GLU A 85 -17.18 13.09 1.55
CA GLU A 85 -16.86 13.98 2.65
C GLU A 85 -16.63 13.20 3.95
N GLY A 86 -15.76 13.72 4.82
CA GLY A 86 -15.47 13.15 6.13
C GLY A 86 -14.06 12.56 6.27
N GLU A 87 -13.73 12.26 7.53
CA GLU A 87 -12.52 11.54 7.90
C GLU A 87 -12.53 10.17 7.19
N ASN A 88 -11.35 9.69 6.80
CA ASN A 88 -11.15 8.44 6.08
C ASN A 88 -11.45 7.19 6.94
N ALA A 89 -12.53 7.17 7.72
CA ALA A 89 -12.89 6.15 8.71
C ALA A 89 -13.02 4.72 8.13
N PHE A 90 -13.28 4.60 6.82
CA PHE A 90 -13.25 3.31 6.12
C PHE A 90 -11.83 2.72 6.02
N CYS A 91 -10.80 3.54 6.16
CA CYS A 91 -9.41 3.15 6.01
C CYS A 91 -8.89 2.57 7.34
N PRO A 92 -8.32 1.34 7.34
CA PRO A 92 -7.74 0.76 8.55
C PRO A 92 -6.51 1.53 9.06
N ASN A 93 -5.92 2.39 8.22
CA ASN A 93 -4.79 3.24 8.57
C ASN A 93 -5.22 4.65 9.03
N ALA A 94 -6.52 4.96 9.09
CA ALA A 94 -7.01 6.30 9.44
C ALA A 94 -6.44 6.81 10.78
N GLN A 95 -6.47 5.98 11.82
CA GLN A 95 -5.93 6.34 13.13
C GLN A 95 -4.42 6.61 13.09
N ILE A 96 -3.67 5.85 12.28
CA ILE A 96 -2.22 6.03 12.15
C ILE A 96 -1.93 7.35 11.41
N PHE A 97 -2.71 7.69 10.38
CA PHE A 97 -2.59 8.97 9.68
C PHE A 97 -2.81 10.14 10.66
N SER A 98 -3.87 10.08 11.47
CA SER A 98 -4.16 11.09 12.50
C SER A 98 -3.08 11.17 13.58
N ALA A 99 -2.46 10.05 13.96
CA ALA A 99 -1.34 10.05 14.90
C ALA A 99 -0.07 10.71 14.32
N LEU A 100 0.18 10.50 13.02
CA LEU A 100 1.33 11.09 12.32
C LEU A 100 1.16 12.60 12.11
N THR A 101 -0.06 13.08 11.85
CA THR A 101 -0.35 14.52 11.75
C THR A 101 -0.21 15.22 13.10
N ASN A 102 -0.74 14.62 14.18
CA ASN A 102 -0.66 15.20 15.53
C ASN A 102 0.78 15.30 16.05
N ASN A 103 1.64 14.34 15.72
CA ASN A 103 3.06 14.43 16.07
C ASN A 103 3.80 15.56 15.33
N ARG A 104 3.38 15.92 14.10
CA ARG A 104 3.94 17.07 13.37
C ARG A 104 3.67 18.39 14.09
N GLY A 105 2.48 18.54 14.67
CA GLY A 105 2.11 19.71 15.48
C GLY A 105 2.91 19.84 16.78
N ARG A 106 3.33 18.71 17.36
CA ARG A 106 4.08 18.68 18.63
C ARG A 106 5.58 18.92 18.46
N SER A 107 6.17 18.45 17.35
CA SER A 107 7.59 18.71 17.03
C SER A 107 7.85 20.12 16.48
N GLY A 108 6.84 20.80 15.93
CA GLY A 108 6.95 22.19 15.49
C GLY A 108 6.85 23.23 16.62
N ALA A 109 6.28 22.87 17.77
CA ALA A 109 6.08 23.77 18.92
C ALA A 109 7.26 23.82 19.91
N SER A 110 8.35 23.09 19.66
CA SER A 110 9.54 23.06 20.53
C SER A 110 10.72 23.89 19.99
N GLN A 111 10.50 24.76 19.00
CA GLN A 111 11.52 25.63 18.40
C GLN A 111 11.19 27.14 18.45
N SER A 112 10.23 27.56 19.28
CA SER A 112 9.94 28.99 19.52
C SER A 112 10.27 29.39 20.93
#